data_AF-A0A7V4T6C1-F1
#
_entry.id   AF-A0A7V4T6C1-F1
#
_cell.length_a   1.000
_cell.length_b   1.000
_cell.length_c   1.000
_cell.angle_alpha   90.00
_cell.angle_beta   90.00
_cell.angle_gamma   90.00
#
_symmetry.space_group_name_H-M   'P 1'
#
loop_
_entity.id
_entity.type
_entity.pdbx_description
1 polymer ?
#
loop_
_entity_poly.entity_id
_entity_poly.type
_entity_poly.pdbx_seq_one_letter_code
_entity_poly.pdbx_strand_id
1 'polypeptide(L)'
;MMKFKWEDFLNRHRDRVVLEWKKKLKYDVSEHYVKRPLKELAMTIGKAYDSFCQVLVYNDYTLINEFINEITKIRLESGFPLDDVQKAFELYRQILIPFLIKESPAQLLCKNIEAINTGLAYTIHRFSHHFQKTHETYLKKYA
;
A
#
# COMPACT_ATOMS: atom_id res chain seq x y z
N MET A 1 28.19 -4.14 15.26
CA MET A 1 26.83 -4.57 14.81
C MET A 1 26.24 -3.47 13.96
N MET A 2 25.87 -3.74 12.70
CA MET A 2 25.07 -2.77 11.94
C MET A 2 23.69 -2.64 12.58
N LYS A 3 23.32 -1.41 12.92
CA LYS A 3 21.98 -1.05 13.39
C LYS A 3 21.02 -1.18 12.20
N PHE A 4 19.86 -1.82 12.40
CA PHE A 4 18.81 -1.86 11.39
C PHE A 4 18.43 -0.43 10.97
N LYS A 5 18.36 -0.19 9.67
CA LYS A 5 17.92 1.06 9.06
C LYS A 5 16.83 0.76 8.05
N TRP A 6 15.68 1.42 8.21
CA TRP A 6 14.54 1.23 7.32
C TRP A 6 14.89 1.53 5.86
N GLU A 7 15.58 2.63 5.62
CA GLU A 7 15.96 3.06 4.26
C GLU A 7 16.78 1.98 3.53
N ASP A 8 17.85 1.47 4.17
CA ASP A 8 18.69 0.41 3.59
C ASP A 8 17.91 -0.88 3.34
N PHE A 9 17.02 -1.26 4.27
CA PHE A 9 16.19 -2.45 4.15
C PHE A 9 15.19 -2.33 3.00
N LEU A 10 14.45 -1.22 2.96
CA LEU A 10 13.42 -0.97 1.96
C LEU A 10 14.03 -0.84 0.55
N ASN A 11 15.11 -0.06 0.40
CA ASN A 11 15.77 0.11 -0.90
C ASN A 11 16.28 -1.22 -1.48
N ARG A 12 16.82 -2.10 -0.63
CA ARG A 12 17.30 -3.42 -1.06
C ARG A 12 16.19 -4.35 -1.54
N HIS A 13 15.00 -4.25 -0.94
CA HIS A 13 13.88 -5.15 -1.22
C HIS A 13 12.85 -4.58 -2.18
N ARG A 14 12.96 -3.28 -2.54
CA ARG A 14 11.97 -2.55 -3.36
C ARG A 14 11.53 -3.32 -4.59
N ASP A 15 12.46 -3.68 -5.47
CA ASP A 15 12.11 -4.33 -6.75
C ASP A 15 11.43 -5.68 -6.56
N ARG A 16 11.89 -6.44 -5.55
CA ARG A 16 11.31 -7.74 -5.22
C ARG A 16 9.91 -7.58 -4.64
N VAL A 17 9.71 -6.64 -3.72
CA VAL A 17 8.39 -6.38 -3.11
C VAL A 17 7.41 -5.86 -4.16
N VAL A 18 7.80 -4.89 -4.98
CA VAL A 18 6.95 -4.33 -6.04
C VAL A 18 6.57 -5.40 -7.07
N LEU A 19 7.52 -6.25 -7.47
CA LEU A 19 7.26 -7.34 -8.41
C LEU A 19 6.27 -8.35 -7.84
N GLU A 20 6.46 -8.79 -6.60
CA GLU A 20 5.58 -9.75 -5.96
C GLU A 20 4.20 -9.16 -5.69
N TRP A 21 4.12 -7.90 -5.27
CA TRP A 21 2.85 -7.20 -5.06
C TRP A 21 2.07 -7.08 -6.36
N LYS A 22 2.76 -6.77 -7.48
CA LYS A 22 2.14 -6.75 -8.81
C LYS A 22 1.59 -8.11 -9.21
N LYS A 23 2.34 -9.19 -9.00
CA LYS A 23 1.87 -10.55 -9.30
C LYS A 23 0.62 -10.88 -8.47
N LYS A 24 0.67 -10.65 -7.16
CA LYS A 24 -0.46 -10.92 -6.26
C LYS A 24 -1.70 -10.12 -6.62
N LEU A 25 -1.56 -8.84 -6.99
CA LEU A 25 -2.69 -8.06 -7.47
C LEU A 25 -3.29 -8.65 -8.75
N LYS A 26 -2.43 -9.07 -9.68
CA LYS A 26 -2.86 -9.58 -10.98
C LYS A 26 -3.60 -10.91 -10.89
N TYR A 27 -3.34 -11.73 -9.86
CA TYR A 27 -3.81 -13.13 -9.82
C TYR A 27 -4.60 -13.51 -8.55
N ASP A 28 -4.40 -12.83 -7.42
CA ASP A 28 -4.83 -13.32 -6.10
C ASP A 28 -5.87 -12.40 -5.40
N VAL A 29 -6.16 -11.20 -5.93
CA VAL A 29 -7.01 -10.22 -5.23
C VAL A 29 -8.43 -10.18 -5.77
N SER A 30 -8.62 -9.78 -7.03
CA SER A 30 -9.96 -9.65 -7.64
C SER A 30 -9.93 -9.55 -9.15
N GLU A 31 -11.08 -9.79 -9.78
CA GLU A 31 -11.24 -9.60 -11.23
C GLU A 31 -10.96 -8.16 -11.68
N HIS A 32 -11.23 -7.15 -10.83
CA HIS A 32 -10.97 -5.75 -11.16
C HIS A 32 -9.48 -5.51 -11.41
N TYR A 33 -8.62 -6.07 -10.57
CA TYR A 33 -7.17 -6.03 -10.74
C TYR A 33 -6.68 -6.92 -11.89
N VAL A 34 -7.29 -8.10 -12.09
CA VAL A 34 -6.98 -8.97 -13.25
C VAL A 34 -7.19 -8.22 -14.57
N LYS A 35 -8.22 -7.36 -14.67
CA LYS A 35 -8.53 -6.59 -15.88
C LYS A 35 -7.62 -5.37 -16.08
N ARG A 36 -6.80 -4.98 -15.10
CA ARG A 36 -5.92 -3.80 -15.23
C ARG A 36 -4.68 -4.07 -16.10
N PRO A 37 -4.21 -3.06 -16.85
CA PRO A 37 -2.93 -3.12 -17.55
C PRO A 37 -1.76 -3.31 -16.58
N LEU A 38 -0.81 -4.17 -16.93
CA LEU A 38 0.38 -4.43 -16.08
C LEU A 38 1.21 -3.16 -15.84
N LYS A 39 1.26 -2.24 -16.81
CA LYS A 39 1.97 -0.96 -16.69
C LYS A 39 1.32 -0.06 -15.62
N GLU A 40 -0.02 0.01 -15.59
CA GLU A 40 -0.76 0.77 -14.58
C GLU A 40 -0.52 0.19 -13.17
N LEU A 41 -0.57 -1.14 -13.04
CA LEU A 41 -0.29 -1.81 -11.77
C LEU A 41 1.14 -1.53 -11.31
N ALA A 42 2.14 -1.67 -12.18
CA ALA A 42 3.53 -1.40 -11.82
C ALA A 42 3.73 0.05 -11.32
N MET A 43 3.13 1.02 -12.00
CA MET A 43 3.22 2.44 -11.62
C MET A 43 2.57 2.71 -10.27
N THR A 44 1.32 2.27 -10.08
CA THR A 44 0.56 2.54 -8.85
C THR A 44 1.14 1.82 -7.64
N ILE A 45 1.64 0.59 -7.81
CA ILE A 45 2.31 -0.17 -6.74
C ILE A 45 3.66 0.44 -6.38
N GLY A 46 4.44 0.86 -7.38
CA GLY A 46 5.71 1.55 -7.14
C GLY A 46 5.48 2.82 -6.32
N LYS A 47 4.50 3.64 -6.71
CA LYS A 47 4.13 4.85 -5.97
C LYS A 47 3.65 4.52 -4.55
N ALA A 48 2.80 3.52 -4.37
CA ALA A 48 2.34 3.09 -3.05
C ALA A 48 3.51 2.65 -2.16
N TYR A 49 4.44 1.86 -2.70
CA TYR A 49 5.63 1.40 -1.99
C TYR A 49 6.51 2.57 -1.55
N ASP A 50 6.81 3.50 -2.46
CA ASP A 50 7.65 4.66 -2.17
C ASP A 50 7.00 5.57 -1.12
N SER A 51 5.67 5.75 -1.18
CA SER A 51 4.92 6.47 -0.15
C SER A 51 4.96 5.78 1.21
N PHE A 52 4.83 4.44 1.28
CA PHE A 52 5.01 3.70 2.53
C PHE A 52 6.43 3.82 3.08
N CYS A 53 7.45 3.91 2.21
CA CYS A 53 8.82 4.13 2.65
C CYS A 53 8.98 5.46 3.39
N GLN A 54 8.36 6.55 2.91
CA GLN A 54 8.40 7.83 3.62
C GLN A 54 7.79 7.76 5.02
N VAL A 55 6.67 7.03 5.15
CA VAL A 55 6.03 6.80 6.46
C VAL A 55 6.96 6.03 7.39
N LEU A 56 7.59 4.95 6.92
CA LEU A 56 8.42 4.10 7.78
C LEU A 56 9.77 4.73 8.14
N VAL A 57 10.37 5.49 7.22
CA VAL A 57 11.70 6.07 7.41
C VAL A 57 11.64 7.40 8.15
N TYR A 58 10.68 8.26 7.79
CA TYR A 58 10.63 9.65 8.26
C TYR A 58 9.37 9.99 9.06
N ASN A 59 8.44 9.04 9.21
CA ASN A 59 7.11 9.31 9.78
C ASN A 59 6.37 10.44 9.03
N ASP A 60 6.66 10.59 7.72
CA ASP A 60 6.05 11.59 6.85
C ASP A 60 4.90 10.95 6.05
N TYR A 61 3.70 11.47 6.25
CA TYR A 61 2.48 10.99 5.63
C TYR A 61 2.08 11.77 4.37
N THR A 62 2.88 12.74 3.94
CA THR A 62 2.55 13.62 2.80
C THR A 62 2.33 12.81 1.52
N LEU A 63 3.31 11.99 1.12
CA LEU A 63 3.22 11.23 -0.13
C LEU A 63 2.15 10.12 -0.09
N ILE A 64 1.88 9.53 1.08
CA ILE A 64 0.83 8.51 1.17
C ILE A 64 -0.55 9.17 1.08
N ASN A 65 -0.74 10.37 1.64
CA ASN A 65 -2.00 11.11 1.52
C ASN A 65 -2.28 11.53 0.07
N GLU A 66 -1.27 12.03 -0.64
CA GLU A 66 -1.39 12.37 -2.06
C GLU A 66 -1.74 11.14 -2.90
N PHE A 67 -1.04 10.02 -2.66
CA PHE A 67 -1.33 8.77 -3.33
C PHE A 67 -2.75 8.26 -3.04
N ILE A 68 -3.22 8.35 -1.78
CA ILE A 68 -4.59 7.97 -1.41
C ILE A 68 -5.61 8.82 -2.20
N ASN A 69 -5.42 10.13 -2.31
CA ASN A 69 -6.31 11.00 -3.06
C ASN A 69 -6.40 10.58 -4.55
N GLU A 70 -5.26 10.33 -5.17
CA GLU A 70 -5.18 9.91 -6.56
C GLU A 70 -5.82 8.53 -6.78
N ILE A 71 -5.42 7.53 -5.99
CA ILE A 71 -5.87 6.15 -6.18
C ILE A 71 -7.35 5.98 -5.85
N THR A 72 -7.89 6.76 -4.91
CA THR A 72 -9.33 6.80 -4.61
C THR A 72 -10.12 7.19 -5.85
N LYS A 73 -9.72 8.26 -6.53
CA LYS A 73 -10.38 8.71 -7.76
C LYS A 73 -10.29 7.64 -8.86
N ILE A 74 -9.08 7.15 -9.14
CA ILE A 74 -8.84 6.14 -10.20
C ILE A 74 -9.68 4.89 -9.97
N ARG A 75 -9.71 4.37 -8.73
CA ARG A 75 -10.39 3.11 -8.40
C ARG A 75 -11.90 3.28 -8.36
N LEU A 76 -12.42 4.39 -7.83
CA LEU A 76 -13.84 4.69 -7.84
C LEU A 76 -14.37 4.86 -9.28
N GLU A 77 -13.68 5.65 -10.11
CA GLU A 77 -14.06 5.85 -11.53
C GLU A 77 -13.97 4.54 -12.34
N SER A 78 -13.12 3.61 -11.92
CA SER A 78 -13.01 2.28 -12.52
C SER A 78 -13.97 1.25 -11.93
N GLY A 79 -14.88 1.65 -11.04
CA GLY A 79 -15.89 0.78 -10.44
C GLY A 79 -15.35 -0.26 -9.44
N PHE A 80 -14.16 -0.04 -8.88
CA PHE A 80 -13.63 -0.96 -7.86
C PHE A 80 -14.48 -0.90 -6.60
N PRO A 81 -14.79 -2.04 -5.96
CA PRO A 81 -15.35 -2.05 -4.63
C PRO A 81 -14.27 -1.67 -3.60
N LEU A 82 -14.72 -1.14 -2.46
CA LEU A 82 -13.82 -0.70 -1.38
C LEU A 82 -12.91 -1.84 -0.88
N ASP A 83 -13.46 -3.04 -0.73
CA ASP A 83 -12.77 -4.20 -0.17
C ASP A 83 -11.60 -4.67 -1.04
N ASP A 84 -11.74 -4.60 -2.37
CA ASP A 84 -10.66 -4.94 -3.31
C ASP A 84 -9.42 -4.08 -3.05
N VAL A 85 -9.60 -2.77 -2.88
CA VAL A 85 -8.48 -1.84 -2.69
C VAL A 85 -7.89 -1.97 -1.28
N GLN A 86 -8.71 -2.28 -0.28
CA GLN A 86 -8.20 -2.60 1.06
C GLN A 86 -7.32 -3.86 1.05
N LYS A 87 -7.79 -4.96 0.45
CA LYS A 87 -7.00 -6.20 0.27
C LYS A 87 -5.70 -5.92 -0.48
N ALA A 88 -5.75 -5.05 -1.49
CA ALA A 88 -4.55 -4.63 -2.21
C ALA A 88 -3.52 -3.94 -1.32
N PHE A 89 -3.93 -3.08 -0.39
CA PHE A 89 -3.01 -2.49 0.59
C PHE A 89 -2.46 -3.50 1.58
N GLU A 90 -3.28 -4.45 2.05
CA GLU A 90 -2.84 -5.46 3.01
C GLU A 90 -1.74 -6.38 2.46
N LEU A 91 -1.66 -6.58 1.14
CA LEU A 91 -0.56 -7.30 0.53
C LEU A 91 0.81 -6.72 0.89
N TYR A 92 0.91 -5.41 1.14
CA TYR A 92 2.17 -4.77 1.54
C TYR A 92 2.78 -5.44 2.77
N ARG A 93 2.00 -5.57 3.86
CA ARG A 93 2.49 -6.21 5.09
C ARG A 93 2.74 -7.71 4.90
N GLN A 94 1.90 -8.39 4.13
CA GLN A 94 2.05 -9.82 3.88
C GLN A 94 3.35 -10.14 3.13
N ILE A 95 3.76 -9.26 2.23
CA ILE A 95 4.99 -9.41 1.45
C ILE A 95 6.21 -8.95 2.26
N LEU A 96 6.13 -7.81 2.96
CA LEU A 96 7.28 -7.19 3.61
C LEU A 96 7.69 -7.86 4.93
N ILE A 97 6.73 -8.30 5.75
CA ILE A 97 7.00 -8.91 7.07
C ILE A 97 7.91 -10.14 6.98
N PRO A 98 7.75 -11.06 6.02
CA PRO A 98 8.69 -12.18 5.86
C PRO A 98 10.16 -11.77 5.62
N PHE A 99 10.42 -10.67 4.93
CA PHE A 99 11.78 -10.12 4.80
C PHE A 99 12.24 -9.52 6.13
N LEU A 100 11.33 -8.84 6.83
CA LEU A 100 11.61 -8.21 8.11
C LEU A 100 11.99 -9.24 9.19
N ILE A 101 11.30 -10.38 9.26
CA ILE A 101 11.59 -11.48 10.19
C ILE A 101 13.01 -12.03 9.96
N LYS A 102 13.47 -12.09 8.71
CA LYS A 102 14.79 -12.64 8.36
C LYS A 102 15.94 -11.69 8.68
N GLU A 103 15.71 -10.37 8.63
CA GLU A 103 16.78 -9.37 8.63
C GLU A 103 16.74 -8.40 9.81
N SER A 104 15.61 -8.28 10.50
CA SER A 104 15.52 -7.42 11.69
C SER A 104 16.22 -8.07 12.89
N PRO A 105 17.00 -7.31 13.67
CA PRO A 105 17.44 -7.75 14.98
C PRO A 105 16.25 -8.13 15.85
N ALA A 106 16.36 -9.22 16.62
CA ALA A 106 15.28 -9.74 17.44
C ALA A 106 14.66 -8.67 18.36
N GLN A 107 15.50 -7.81 18.95
CA GLN A 107 15.05 -6.72 19.84
C GLN A 107 14.30 -5.58 19.13
N LEU A 108 14.35 -5.50 17.79
CA LEU A 108 13.64 -4.49 17.00
C LEU A 108 12.46 -5.06 16.21
N LEU A 109 12.33 -6.38 16.13
CA LEU A 109 11.34 -7.02 15.25
C LEU A 109 9.89 -6.60 15.58
N CYS A 110 9.49 -6.67 16.86
CA CYS A 110 8.14 -6.25 17.26
C CYS A 110 7.87 -4.79 16.90
N LYS A 111 8.79 -3.89 17.25
CA LYS A 111 8.69 -2.46 16.92
C LYS A 111 8.59 -2.22 15.41
N ASN A 112 9.34 -2.96 14.61
CA ASN A 112 9.31 -2.80 13.16
C ASN A 112 8.00 -3.32 12.54
N ILE A 113 7.45 -4.42 13.05
CA ILE A 113 6.13 -4.93 12.63
C ILE A 113 5.01 -3.94 13.01
N GLU A 114 5.07 -3.38 14.23
CA GLU A 114 4.13 -2.35 14.69
C GLU A 114 4.17 -1.10 13.81
N ALA A 115 5.36 -0.67 13.37
CA ALA A 115 5.50 0.46 12.45
C ALA A 115 4.79 0.20 11.10
N ILE A 116 4.97 -0.98 10.51
CA ILE A 116 4.26 -1.39 9.29
C ILE A 116 2.74 -1.37 9.51
N ASN A 117 2.27 -1.97 10.61
CA ASN A 117 0.84 -2.07 10.89
C ASN A 117 0.21 -0.70 11.17
N THR A 118 0.92 0.20 11.86
CA THR A 118 0.45 1.56 12.14
C THR A 118 0.30 2.36 10.85
N GLY A 119 1.31 2.35 9.98
CA GLY A 119 1.25 3.03 8.69
C GLY A 119 0.15 2.47 7.79
N LEU A 120 0.01 1.14 7.74
CA LEU A 120 -1.04 0.48 6.95
C LEU A 120 -2.44 0.79 7.48
N ALA A 121 -2.65 0.75 8.80
CA ALA A 121 -3.94 1.08 9.42
C ALA A 121 -4.34 2.52 9.08
N TYR A 122 -3.40 3.47 9.20
CA TYR A 122 -3.62 4.85 8.77
C TYR A 122 -4.08 4.93 7.31
N THR A 123 -3.36 4.28 6.39
CA THR A 123 -3.68 4.27 4.96
C THR A 123 -5.07 3.70 4.70
N ILE A 124 -5.41 2.55 5.29
CA ILE A 124 -6.71 1.90 5.10
C ILE A 124 -7.85 2.78 5.63
N HIS A 125 -7.73 3.34 6.84
CA HIS A 125 -8.77 4.19 7.42
C HIS A 125 -8.99 5.45 6.58
N ARG A 126 -7.90 6.13 6.20
CA ARG A 126 -7.98 7.35 5.40
C ARG A 126 -8.55 7.08 4.02
N PHE A 127 -8.07 6.03 3.34
CA PHE A 127 -8.61 5.62 2.05
C PHE A 127 -10.10 5.30 2.15
N SER A 128 -10.51 4.53 3.16
CA SER A 128 -11.92 4.17 3.34
C SER A 128 -12.80 5.40 3.52
N HIS A 129 -12.35 6.36 4.33
CA HIS A 129 -13.05 7.63 4.52
C HIS A 129 -13.15 8.44 3.22
N HIS A 130 -12.06 8.58 2.46
CA HIS A 130 -12.07 9.28 1.18
C HIS A 130 -12.97 8.58 0.15
N PHE A 131 -12.86 7.26 0.03
CA PHE A 131 -13.65 6.46 -0.89
C PHE A 131 -15.16 6.58 -0.63
N GLN A 132 -15.58 6.45 0.63
CA GLN A 132 -16.98 6.59 1.02
C GLN A 132 -17.51 8.00 0.73
N LYS A 133 -16.78 9.05 1.15
CA LYS A 133 -17.20 10.44 0.92
C LYS A 133 -17.32 10.77 -0.57
N THR A 134 -16.37 10.32 -1.39
CA THR A 134 -16.41 10.54 -2.84
C THR A 134 -17.56 9.74 -3.48
N HIS A 135 -17.80 8.51 -3.04
CA HIS A 135 -18.92 7.70 -3.50
C HIS A 135 -20.28 8.35 -3.18
N GLU A 136 -20.48 8.82 -1.95
CA GLU A 136 -21.70 9.55 -1.55
C GLU A 136 -21.90 10.83 -2.38
N THR A 137 -20.83 11.56 -2.66
CA THR A 137 -20.89 12.78 -3.49
C THR A 137 -21.26 12.44 -4.93
N TYR A 138 -20.73 11.34 -5.46
CA TYR A 138 -21.06 10.86 -6.79
C TYR A 138 -22.55 10.48 -6.87
N LEU A 139 -23.06 9.70 -5.91
CA LEU A 139 -24.47 9.35 -5.86
C LEU A 139 -25.38 10.58 -5.81
N LYS A 140 -25.07 11.59 -4.97
CA LYS A 140 -25.87 12.83 -4.89
C LYS A 140 -25.90 13.65 -6.19
N LYS A 141 -24.90 13.50 -7.06
CA LYS A 141 -24.80 14.27 -8.31
C LYS A 141 -25.53 13.58 -9.48
N TYR A 142 -25.75 12.27 -9.39
CA TYR A 142 -26.25 11.45 -10.50
C TYR A 142 -27.48 10.59 -10.12
N ALA A 143 -28.01 10.73 -8.91
CA ALA A 143 -29.32 10.23 -8.47
C ALA A 143 -30.35 11.37 -8.49
#